data_AF-A0A6B1HML8-F1
#
_entry.id   AF-A0A6B1HML8-F1
#
_cell.length_a   1.000
_cell.length_b   1.000
_cell.length_c   1.000
_cell.angle_alpha   90.00
_cell.angle_beta   90.00
_cell.angle_gamma   90.00
#
_symmetry.space_group_name_H-M   'P 1'
#
loop_
_entity.id
_entity.type
_entity.pdbx_description
1 polymer ?
#
loop_
_entity_poly.entity_id
_entity_poly.type
_entity_poly.pdbx_seq_one_letter_code
_entity_poly.pdbx_strand_id
1 'polypeptide(L)'
;MRGRTKGALILFSTLLIGVLIGTLLSGWFVRDRLRPIPHPRHFVRSTERLIAPQDEEQRQAVRDVLRRHAAALRELNAKHREALKEQLDATRAELAPLLSEEQLRRLDRRQRRFGELMGPWRERPRHKKMKPHGNE
;
A
#
# COMPACT_ATOMS: atom_id res chain seq x y z
N MET A 1 -27.29 -48.75 1.80
CA MET A 1 -27.05 -47.29 1.60
C MET A 1 -25.57 -46.87 1.79
N ARG A 2 -24.56 -47.73 1.58
CA ARG A 2 -23.13 -47.45 1.87
C ARG A 2 -22.32 -46.81 0.72
N GLY A 3 -22.82 -46.83 -0.52
CA GLY A 3 -22.08 -46.30 -1.69
C GLY A 3 -22.15 -44.78 -1.85
N ARG A 4 -23.32 -44.18 -1.59
CA ARG A 4 -23.55 -42.73 -1.76
C ARG A 4 -22.71 -41.87 -0.79
N THR A 5 -22.47 -42.36 0.42
CA THR A 5 -21.67 -41.67 1.44
C THR A 5 -20.17 -41.65 1.11
N LYS A 6 -19.64 -42.73 0.52
CA LYS A 6 -18.22 -42.78 0.11
C LYS A 6 -17.93 -41.82 -1.03
N GLY A 7 -18.84 -41.71 -2.01
CA GLY A 7 -18.73 -40.76 -3.10
C GLY A 7 -18.80 -39.30 -2.63
N ALA A 8 -19.73 -38.99 -1.73
CA ALA A 8 -19.84 -37.65 -1.15
C ALA A 8 -18.57 -37.25 -0.35
N LEU A 9 -17.96 -38.20 0.37
CA LEU A 9 -16.74 -37.96 1.14
C LEU A 9 -15.55 -37.62 0.23
N ILE A 10 -15.39 -38.33 -0.89
CA ILE A 10 -14.32 -38.05 -1.86
C ILE A 10 -14.52 -36.67 -2.49
N LEU A 11 -15.75 -36.35 -2.91
CA LEU A 11 -16.10 -35.03 -3.47
C LEU A 11 -15.84 -33.88 -2.49
N PHE A 12 -16.20 -34.06 -1.22
CA PHE A 12 -15.95 -33.06 -0.19
C PHE A 12 -14.45 -32.87 0.06
N SER A 13 -13.69 -33.95 0.04
CA SER A 13 -12.24 -33.92 0.28
C SER A 13 -11.50 -33.20 -0.85
N THR A 14 -11.86 -33.48 -2.12
CA THR A 14 -11.24 -32.79 -3.27
C THR A 14 -11.63 -31.32 -3.32
N LEU A 15 -12.87 -30.98 -2.96
CA LEU A 15 -13.31 -29.59 -2.82
C LEU A 15 -12.49 -28.84 -1.76
N LEU A 16 -12.28 -29.45 -0.59
CA LEU A 16 -11.50 -28.84 0.49
C LEU A 16 -10.05 -28.58 0.06
N ILE A 17 -9.45 -29.54 -0.65
CA ILE A 17 -8.10 -29.40 -1.21
C ILE A 17 -8.05 -28.26 -2.23
N GLY A 18 -9.05 -28.16 -3.12
CA GLY A 18 -9.14 -27.07 -4.09
C GLY A 18 -9.26 -25.69 -3.42
N VAL A 19 -10.05 -25.57 -2.35
CA VAL A 19 -10.19 -24.33 -1.57
C VAL A 19 -8.89 -23.97 -0.86
N LEU A 20 -8.20 -24.95 -0.26
CA LEU A 20 -6.90 -24.73 0.38
C LEU A 20 -5.87 -24.23 -0.64
N ILE A 21 -5.73 -24.92 -1.78
CA ILE A 21 -4.80 -24.52 -2.84
C ILE A 21 -5.17 -23.13 -3.39
N GLY A 22 -6.46 -22.86 -3.62
CA GLY A 22 -6.93 -21.56 -4.12
C GLY A 22 -6.65 -20.42 -3.16
N THR A 23 -6.85 -20.61 -1.85
CA THR A 23 -6.59 -19.58 -0.83
C THR A 23 -5.10 -19.33 -0.61
N LEU A 24 -4.27 -20.38 -0.64
CA LEU A 24 -2.80 -20.28 -0.57
C LEU A 24 -2.23 -19.55 -1.80
N LEU A 25 -2.70 -19.87 -3.00
CA LEU A 25 -2.30 -19.20 -4.24
C LEU A 25 -2.77 -17.73 -4.26
N SER A 26 -3.97 -17.45 -3.77
CA SER A 26 -4.49 -16.08 -3.66
C SER A 26 -3.63 -15.24 -2.70
N GLY A 27 -3.29 -15.79 -1.52
CA GLY A 27 -2.42 -15.12 -0.56
C GLY A 27 -1.02 -14.82 -1.11
N TRP A 28 -0.45 -15.72 -1.91
CA TRP A 28 0.84 -15.50 -2.57
C TRP A 28 0.74 -14.47 -3.72
N PHE A 29 -0.28 -14.57 -4.57
CA PHE A 29 -0.52 -13.65 -5.68
C PHE A 29 -0.76 -12.21 -5.22
N VAL A 30 -1.53 -12.03 -4.14
CA VAL A 30 -1.79 -10.72 -3.52
C VAL A 30 -0.50 -10.14 -2.93
N ARG A 31 0.38 -10.97 -2.35
CA ARG A 31 1.63 -10.51 -1.72
C ARG A 31 2.69 -10.06 -2.71
N ASP A 32 2.76 -10.66 -3.89
CA ASP A 32 3.77 -10.33 -4.90
C ASP A 32 3.33 -9.14 -5.78
N ARG A 33 2.03 -9.05 -6.14
CA ARG A 33 1.52 -7.92 -6.95
C ARG A 33 1.17 -6.66 -6.17
N LEU A 34 0.85 -6.76 -4.88
CA LEU A 34 0.63 -5.58 -4.03
C LEU A 34 1.88 -5.21 -3.24
N ARG A 35 3.08 -5.31 -3.86
CA ARG A 35 4.20 -4.54 -3.33
C ARG A 35 3.80 -3.06 -3.37
N PRO A 36 3.72 -2.37 -2.21
CA PRO A 36 3.33 -0.98 -2.19
C PRO A 36 4.29 -0.23 -3.11
N ILE A 37 3.74 0.56 -4.04
CA ILE A 37 4.51 1.44 -4.92
C ILE A 37 5.54 2.14 -4.03
N PRO A 38 6.85 1.87 -4.20
CA PRO A 38 7.84 2.34 -3.25
C PRO A 38 7.77 3.85 -3.20
N HIS A 39 7.60 4.37 -1.99
CA HIS A 39 7.48 5.80 -1.73
C HIS A 39 8.56 6.57 -2.52
N PRO A 40 8.28 7.74 -3.11
CA PRO A 40 9.25 8.47 -3.94
C PRO A 40 10.61 8.73 -3.25
N ARG A 41 10.62 8.84 -1.91
CA ARG A 41 11.86 8.94 -1.10
C ARG A 41 12.68 7.64 -1.06
N HIS A 42 12.02 6.49 -1.12
CA HIS A 42 12.69 5.20 -1.19
C HIS A 42 12.94 4.76 -2.62
N PHE A 43 12.24 5.32 -3.62
CA PHE A 43 12.40 4.99 -5.04
C PHE A 43 13.86 4.89 -5.46
N VAL A 44 14.68 5.92 -5.21
CA VAL A 44 16.11 5.88 -5.55
C VAL A 44 16.81 4.71 -4.84
N ARG A 45 16.67 4.61 -3.52
CA ARG A 45 17.34 3.59 -2.70
C ARG A 45 16.81 2.15 -2.92
N SER A 46 15.54 1.98 -3.26
CA SER A 46 14.91 0.68 -3.51
C SER A 46 15.27 0.19 -4.91
N THR A 47 15.22 1.08 -5.89
CA THR A 47 15.53 0.75 -7.27
C THR A 47 17.03 0.56 -7.45
N GLU A 48 17.88 1.37 -6.81
CA GLU A 48 19.32 1.13 -6.76
C GLU A 48 19.66 -0.23 -6.12
N ARG A 49 18.99 -0.59 -5.01
CA ARG A 49 19.16 -1.92 -4.39
C ARG A 49 18.71 -3.07 -5.28
N LEU A 50 17.68 -2.85 -6.09
CA LEU A 50 17.18 -3.84 -7.04
C LEU A 50 18.14 -4.01 -8.22
N ILE A 51 18.67 -2.92 -8.74
CA ILE A 51 19.62 -2.91 -9.87
C ILE A 51 20.97 -3.51 -9.45
N ALA A 52 21.40 -3.25 -8.21
CA ALA A 52 22.68 -3.68 -7.65
C ALA A 52 23.88 -3.34 -8.57
N PRO A 53 24.27 -2.05 -8.67
CA PRO A 53 25.35 -1.61 -9.55
C PRO A 53 26.67 -2.32 -9.26
N GLN A 54 27.40 -2.67 -10.32
CA GLN A 54 28.62 -3.48 -10.29
C GLN A 54 29.84 -2.66 -9.85
N ASP A 55 29.88 -1.38 -10.17
CA ASP A 55 30.93 -0.44 -9.81
C ASP A 55 30.37 0.93 -9.39
N GLU A 56 31.24 1.82 -8.92
CA GLU A 56 30.83 3.15 -8.42
C GLU A 56 30.44 4.11 -9.55
N GLU A 57 31.01 3.97 -10.74
CA GLU A 57 30.68 4.80 -11.90
C GLU A 57 29.25 4.52 -12.38
N GLN A 58 28.90 3.24 -12.54
CA GLN A 58 27.56 2.77 -12.83
C GLN A 58 26.59 3.16 -11.72
N ARG A 59 27.00 3.06 -10.44
CA ARG A 59 26.17 3.48 -9.32
C ARG A 59 25.81 4.96 -9.41
N GLN A 60 26.78 5.82 -9.72
CA GLN A 60 26.56 7.24 -9.83
C GLN A 60 25.66 7.58 -11.02
N ALA A 61 25.89 6.97 -12.18
CA ALA A 61 25.05 7.13 -13.38
C ALA A 61 23.59 6.70 -13.11
N VAL A 62 23.39 5.54 -12.47
CA VAL A 62 22.06 5.04 -12.09
C VAL A 62 21.38 6.00 -11.12
N ARG A 63 22.10 6.50 -10.10
CA ARG A 63 21.55 7.46 -9.13
C ARG A 63 21.07 8.74 -9.79
N ASP A 64 21.82 9.28 -10.73
CA ASP A 64 21.46 10.53 -11.39
C ASP A 64 20.23 10.39 -12.29
N VAL A 65 20.07 9.24 -12.96
CA VAL A 65 18.82 8.88 -13.65
C VAL A 65 17.66 8.78 -12.64
N LEU A 66 17.82 8.00 -11.58
CA LEU A 66 16.75 7.77 -10.59
C LEU A 66 16.32 9.06 -9.87
N ARG A 67 17.25 9.98 -9.59
CA ARG A 67 16.95 11.28 -8.95
C ARG A 67 16.09 12.18 -9.82
N ARG A 68 16.36 12.26 -11.12
CA ARG A 68 15.55 13.03 -12.07
C ARG A 68 14.11 12.54 -12.08
N HIS A 69 13.91 11.23 -12.20
CA HIS A 69 12.57 10.65 -12.18
C HIS A 69 11.90 10.71 -10.80
N ALA A 70 12.65 10.66 -9.71
CA ALA A 70 12.10 10.83 -8.36
C ALA A 70 11.49 12.21 -8.12
N ALA A 71 12.01 13.27 -8.76
CA ALA A 71 11.41 14.59 -8.71
C ALA A 71 10.06 14.63 -9.43
N ALA A 72 10.00 14.14 -10.68
CA ALA A 72 8.76 14.05 -11.45
C ALA A 72 7.69 13.20 -10.75
N LEU A 73 8.09 12.06 -10.17
CA LEU A 73 7.17 11.20 -9.40
C LEU A 73 6.61 11.88 -8.15
N ARG A 74 7.40 12.74 -7.48
CA ARG A 74 6.91 13.50 -6.32
C ARG A 74 5.84 14.51 -6.73
N GLU A 75 6.06 15.21 -7.84
CA GLU A 75 5.10 16.17 -8.37
C GLU A 75 3.81 15.48 -8.83
N LEU A 76 3.93 14.37 -9.57
CA LEU A 76 2.79 13.58 -10.00
C LEU A 76 1.94 13.10 -8.81
N ASN A 77 2.59 12.60 -7.76
CA ASN A 77 1.89 12.19 -6.54
C ASN A 77 1.21 13.35 -5.82
N ALA A 78 1.80 14.55 -5.84
CA ALA A 78 1.17 15.73 -5.24
C ALA A 78 -0.12 16.10 -5.99
N LYS A 79 -0.06 16.20 -7.33
CA LYS A 79 -1.22 16.48 -8.18
C LYS A 79 -2.30 15.41 -8.03
N HIS A 80 -1.92 14.13 -8.06
CA HIS A 80 -2.88 13.03 -7.90
C HIS A 80 -3.61 13.06 -6.56
N ARG A 81 -2.91 13.41 -5.47
CA ARG A 81 -3.51 13.54 -4.14
C ARG A 81 -4.52 14.68 -4.06
N GLU A 82 -4.21 15.80 -4.68
CA GLU A 82 -5.11 16.94 -4.75
C GLU A 82 -6.38 16.59 -5.54
N ALA A 83 -6.22 16.02 -6.74
CA ALA A 83 -7.34 15.57 -7.55
C ALA A 83 -8.20 14.52 -6.83
N LEU A 84 -7.58 13.57 -6.12
CA LEU A 84 -8.32 12.56 -5.36
C LEU A 84 -9.11 13.19 -4.19
N LYS A 85 -8.53 14.19 -3.51
CA LYS A 85 -9.23 14.91 -2.45
C LYS A 85 -10.46 15.64 -3.00
N GLU A 86 -10.28 16.37 -4.10
CA GLU A 86 -11.36 17.09 -4.76
C GLU A 86 -12.52 16.15 -5.15
N GLN A 87 -12.20 15.00 -5.76
CA GLN A 87 -13.21 14.00 -6.13
C GLN A 87 -13.94 13.41 -4.91
N LEU A 88 -13.23 13.16 -3.81
CA LEU A 88 -13.85 12.69 -2.57
C LEU A 88 -14.75 13.75 -1.93
N ASP A 89 -14.35 15.02 -1.99
CA ASP A 89 -15.14 16.14 -1.48
C ASP A 89 -16.42 16.35 -2.32
N ALA A 90 -16.32 16.23 -3.65
CA ALA A 90 -17.47 16.27 -4.55
C ALA A 90 -18.44 15.10 -4.28
N THR A 91 -17.92 13.88 -4.18
CA THR A 91 -18.72 12.69 -3.84
C THR A 91 -19.45 12.87 -2.50
N ARG A 92 -18.78 13.45 -1.50
CA ARG A 92 -19.40 13.75 -0.20
C ARG A 92 -20.54 14.76 -0.35
N ALA A 93 -20.35 15.82 -1.13
CA ALA A 93 -21.37 16.85 -1.34
C ALA A 93 -22.62 16.28 -2.04
N GLU A 94 -22.43 15.42 -3.04
CA GLU A 94 -23.53 14.76 -3.75
C GLU A 94 -24.28 13.75 -2.86
N LEU A 95 -23.57 13.05 -1.98
CA LEU A 95 -24.19 12.09 -1.06
C LEU A 95 -24.84 12.76 0.16
N ALA A 96 -24.38 13.94 0.59
CA ALA A 96 -24.86 14.62 1.78
C ALA A 96 -26.40 14.72 1.90
N PRO A 97 -27.16 15.13 0.86
CA PRO A 97 -28.63 15.22 0.95
C PRO A 97 -29.33 13.85 1.03
N LEU A 98 -28.65 12.75 0.67
CA LEU A 98 -29.22 11.40 0.64
C LEU A 98 -28.96 10.61 1.94
N LEU A 99 -28.09 11.12 2.81
CA LEU A 99 -27.62 10.42 3.99
C LEU A 99 -28.20 11.00 5.26
N SER A 100 -28.45 10.14 6.25
CA SER A 100 -28.72 10.59 7.61
C SER A 100 -27.47 11.22 8.22
N GLU A 101 -27.64 12.05 9.25
CA GLU A 101 -26.49 12.65 9.94
C GLU A 101 -25.49 11.61 10.46
N GLU A 102 -25.98 10.46 10.95
CA GLU A 102 -25.10 9.42 11.47
C GLU A 102 -24.27 8.78 10.35
N GLN A 103 -24.86 8.55 9.18
CA GLN A 103 -24.18 8.06 8.00
C GLN A 103 -23.12 9.06 7.51
N LEU A 104 -23.45 10.35 7.50
CA LEU A 104 -22.53 11.42 7.13
C LEU A 104 -21.34 11.49 8.10
N ARG A 105 -21.57 11.38 9.41
CA ARG A 105 -20.48 11.33 10.41
C ARG A 105 -19.58 10.10 10.22
N ARG A 106 -20.12 8.95 9.82
CA ARG A 106 -19.31 7.75 9.49
C ARG A 106 -18.45 8.00 8.24
N LEU A 107 -19.01 8.65 7.22
CA LEU A 107 -18.29 9.03 6.00
C LEU A 107 -17.14 9.98 6.31
N ASP A 108 -17.39 11.03 7.11
CA ASP A 108 -16.38 12.01 7.51
C ASP A 108 -15.23 11.38 8.30
N ARG A 109 -15.52 10.46 9.23
CA ARG A 109 -14.48 9.72 9.96
C ARG A 109 -13.62 8.84 9.05
N ARG A 110 -14.19 8.31 7.97
CA ARG A 110 -13.44 7.51 6.99
C ARG A 110 -12.58 8.43 6.12
N GLN A 111 -13.13 9.53 5.64
CA GLN A 111 -12.38 10.50 4.82
C GLN A 111 -11.24 11.15 5.60
N ARG A 112 -11.43 11.51 6.88
CA ARG A 112 -10.33 12.02 7.73
C ARG A 112 -9.18 11.03 7.88
N ARG A 113 -9.48 9.76 8.19
CA ARG A 113 -8.46 8.71 8.27
C ARG A 113 -7.74 8.51 6.94
N PHE A 114 -8.47 8.55 5.83
CA PHE A 114 -7.89 8.47 4.51
C PHE A 114 -7.00 9.69 4.20
N GLY A 115 -7.43 10.89 4.57
CA GLY A 115 -6.65 12.13 4.46
C GLY A 115 -5.43 12.19 5.37
N GLU A 116 -5.43 11.51 6.52
CA GLU A 116 -4.25 11.36 7.37
C GLU A 116 -3.22 10.40 6.74
N LEU A 117 -3.69 9.29 6.17
CA LEU A 117 -2.86 8.36 5.39
C LEU A 117 -2.33 9.02 4.09
N MET A 118 -3.14 9.89 3.50
CA MET A 118 -2.87 10.63 2.25
C MET A 118 -2.42 12.08 2.48
N GLY A 119 -2.08 12.47 3.71
CA GLY A 119 -1.65 13.83 4.05
C GLY A 119 -0.22 14.11 3.61
N PRO A 120 0.21 15.37 3.43
CA PRO A 120 1.61 15.69 3.11
C PRO A 120 2.51 14.90 4.04
N TRP A 121 3.47 14.17 3.49
CA TRP A 121 4.31 13.24 4.25
C TRP A 121 5.16 14.03 5.26
N ARG A 122 4.55 14.40 6.39
CA ARG A 122 5.21 14.99 7.53
C ARG A 122 6.24 13.97 7.98
N GLU A 123 7.48 14.40 8.04
CA GLU A 123 8.53 13.63 8.68
C GLU A 123 7.99 13.26 10.07
N ARG A 124 7.70 11.98 10.29
CA ARG A 124 7.61 11.49 11.65
C ARG A 124 8.92 11.92 12.29
N PRO A 125 8.91 12.71 13.39
CA PRO A 125 10.12 13.14 14.02
C PRO A 125 10.98 11.90 14.23
N ARG A 126 12.16 11.87 13.60
CA ARG A 126 13.13 10.79 13.83
C ARG A 126 13.22 10.64 15.33
N HIS A 127 12.83 9.47 15.85
CA HIS A 127 12.97 9.13 17.26
C HIS A 127 14.38 9.55 17.66
N LYS A 128 14.46 10.63 18.45
CA LYS A 128 15.71 11.20 18.94
C LYS A 128 16.38 10.04 19.67
N LYS A 129 17.50 9.55 19.15
CA LYS A 129 18.29 8.49 19.81
C LYS A 129 18.45 8.93 21.26
N MET A 130 17.85 8.20 22.20
CA MET A 130 18.11 8.42 23.62
C MET A 130 19.62 8.33 23.77
N LYS A 131 20.24 9.41 24.27
CA LYS A 131 21.65 9.40 24.61
C LYS A 131 21.87 8.24 25.60
N PRO A 132 22.91 7.42 25.44
CA PRO A 132 23.22 6.43 26.45
C PRO A 132 23.46 7.20 27.75
N HIS A 133 22.75 6.83 28.81
CA HIS A 133 23.12 7.27 30.15
C HIS A 133 24.55 6.78 30.39
N GLY A 134 25.49 7.73 30.40
CA GLY A 134 26.80 7.49 30.98
C GLY A 134 26.57 7.26 32.46
N ASN A 135 26.96 6.09 32.94
CA ASN A 135 27.11 5.83 34.35
C ASN A 135 28.47 6.45 34.74
N GLU A 136 28.41 7.56 35.47
CA GLU A 136 29.49 7.98 36.36
C GLU A 136 29.51 7.07 37.60
#